data_AF-A0A8X6XMD5-F1
#
_entry.id   AF-A0A8X6XMD5-F1
#
_cell.length_a   1.000
_cell.length_b   1.000
_cell.length_c   1.000
_cell.angle_alpha   90.00
_cell.angle_beta   90.00
_cell.angle_gamma   90.00
#
_symmetry.space_group_name_H-M   'P 1'
#
loop_
_entity.id
_entity.type
_entity.pdbx_description
1 polymer ?
#
loop_
_entity_poly.entity_id
_entity_poly.type
_entity_poly.pdbx_seq_one_letter_code
_entity_poly.pdbx_strand_id
1 'polypeptide(L)'
;MMGLQGGSSRRMLRQVLLAVFGVIITTGTAVGQTKYYGRLIGTFHTYAHGVRGTVYVANENTIFIKDFEYDGQGPDAFFWGDILRSLHQTDSSFHLKMEPRMKS
;
A
#
# COMPACT_ATOMS: atom_id res chain seq x y z
N MET A 1 45.87 -11.46 52.33
CA MET A 1 45.37 -12.16 51.11
C MET A 1 44.01 -11.59 50.76
N MET A 2 43.64 -11.60 49.46
CA MET A 2 42.28 -11.46 48.89
C MET A 2 41.25 -10.52 49.56
N GLY A 3 40.85 -9.47 48.83
CA GLY A 3 39.53 -8.84 48.93
C GLY A 3 38.83 -8.92 47.58
N LEU A 4 37.69 -9.61 47.51
CA LEU A 4 36.98 -9.92 46.26
C LEU A 4 35.57 -9.33 46.23
N GLN A 5 35.02 -9.25 45.00
CA GLN A 5 33.59 -9.24 44.69
C GLN A 5 32.85 -7.89 44.86
N GLY A 6 31.91 -7.60 43.93
CA GLY A 6 31.02 -6.42 43.99
C GLY A 6 30.65 -5.78 42.63
N GLY A 7 31.48 -5.92 41.59
CA GLY A 7 31.31 -5.16 40.33
C GLY A 7 30.50 -5.82 39.20
N SER A 8 30.24 -7.13 39.25
CA SER A 8 29.88 -7.89 38.04
C SER A 8 28.40 -7.76 37.62
N SER A 9 27.45 -7.94 38.56
CA SER A 9 26.02 -8.11 38.24
C SER A 9 25.40 -6.89 37.52
N ARG A 10 25.83 -5.67 37.87
CA ARG A 10 25.39 -4.42 37.21
C ARG A 10 25.95 -4.25 35.78
N ARG A 11 27.11 -4.86 35.48
CA ARG A 11 27.71 -4.88 34.13
C ARG A 11 27.02 -5.93 33.26
N MET A 12 26.80 -7.14 33.82
CA MET A 12 26.11 -8.23 33.15
C MET A 12 24.67 -7.87 32.78
N LEU A 13 23.90 -7.27 33.70
CA LEU A 13 22.53 -6.80 33.41
C LEU A 13 22.49 -5.77 32.27
N ARG A 14 23.44 -4.82 32.22
CA ARG A 14 23.54 -3.86 31.12
C ARG A 14 23.85 -4.54 29.78
N GLN A 15 24.74 -5.53 29.75
CA GLN A 15 25.05 -6.28 28.53
C GLN A 15 23.85 -7.09 28.04
N VAL A 16 23.11 -7.75 28.94
CA VAL A 16 21.87 -8.47 28.59
C VAL A 16 20.80 -7.51 28.04
N LEU A 17 20.58 -6.35 28.68
CA LEU A 17 19.62 -5.35 28.20
C LEU A 17 19.98 -4.78 26.82
N LEU A 18 21.26 -4.47 26.59
CA LEU A 18 21.74 -3.99 25.28
C LEU A 18 21.64 -5.07 24.20
N ALA A 19 21.93 -6.33 24.52
CA ALA A 19 21.79 -7.45 23.60
C ALA A 19 20.31 -7.68 23.22
N VAL A 20 19.40 -7.71 24.20
CA VAL A 20 17.95 -7.86 23.97
C VAL A 20 17.40 -6.70 23.12
N PHE A 21 17.80 -5.45 23.42
CA PHE A 21 17.37 -4.29 22.64
C PHE A 21 17.90 -4.32 21.20
N GLY A 22 19.16 -4.71 21.00
CA GLY A 22 19.76 -4.90 19.67
C GLY A 22 19.12 -6.03 18.86
N VAL A 23 18.73 -7.14 19.51
CA VAL A 23 17.98 -8.24 18.88
C VAL A 23 16.59 -7.76 18.44
N ILE A 24 15.85 -7.03 19.30
CA ILE A 24 14.52 -6.50 18.95
C ILE A 24 14.59 -5.55 17.73
N ILE A 25 15.65 -4.75 17.61
CA ILE A 25 15.88 -3.87 16.46
C ILE A 25 16.21 -4.68 15.18
N THR A 26 17.00 -5.75 15.29
CA THR A 26 17.35 -6.59 14.12
C THR A 26 16.22 -7.54 13.69
N THR A 27 15.33 -7.93 14.60
CA THR A 27 14.07 -8.64 14.28
C THR A 27 12.89 -7.68 14.06
N GLY A 28 13.16 -6.43 13.66
CA GLY A 28 12.14 -5.47 13.22
C GLY A 28 11.47 -5.94 11.94
N THR A 29 10.50 -6.85 12.04
CA THR A 29 9.78 -7.41 10.89
C THR A 29 9.12 -6.29 10.10
N ALA A 30 9.52 -6.12 8.84
CA ALA A 30 8.84 -5.24 7.91
C ALA A 30 7.46 -5.84 7.59
N VAL A 31 6.46 -5.51 8.41
CA VAL A 31 5.05 -5.86 8.17
C VAL A 31 4.58 -5.06 6.96
N GLY A 32 4.78 -5.64 5.77
CA GLY A 32 4.42 -5.03 4.49
C GLY A 32 2.96 -4.62 4.51
N GLN A 33 2.71 -3.31 4.52
CA GLN A 33 1.36 -2.76 4.65
C GLN A 33 0.57 -3.04 3.38
N THR A 34 -0.21 -4.11 3.39
CA THR A 34 -1.11 -4.48 2.29
C THR A 34 -2.27 -3.50 2.25
N LYS A 35 -2.04 -2.39 1.55
CA LYS A 35 -3.04 -1.34 1.31
C LYS A 35 -4.33 -1.95 0.76
N TYR A 36 -5.44 -1.76 1.48
CA TYR A 36 -6.75 -2.20 1.03
C TYR A 36 -7.30 -1.22 -0.01
N TYR A 37 -7.74 -1.76 -1.15
CA TYR A 37 -8.19 -0.98 -2.31
C TYR A 37 -9.71 -1.03 -2.55
N GLY A 38 -10.45 -1.78 -1.72
CA GLY A 38 -11.88 -2.02 -1.90
C GLY A 38 -12.22 -3.43 -2.41
N ARG A 39 -13.44 -3.61 -2.91
CA ARG A 39 -13.92 -4.88 -3.48
C ARG A 39 -13.38 -5.05 -4.89
N LEU A 40 -12.58 -6.08 -5.13
CA LEU A 40 -12.15 -6.49 -6.48
C LEU A 40 -13.39 -6.77 -7.36
N ILE A 41 -13.44 -6.17 -8.55
CA ILE A 41 -14.48 -6.42 -9.56
C ILE A 41 -13.94 -6.93 -10.90
N GLY A 42 -12.63 -6.85 -11.15
CA GLY A 42 -12.01 -7.45 -12.33
C GLY A 42 -10.64 -6.89 -12.69
N THR A 43 -10.23 -7.12 -13.94
CA THR A 43 -8.99 -6.64 -14.57
C THR A 43 -9.29 -6.18 -15.99
N PHE A 44 -8.53 -5.22 -16.52
CA PHE A 44 -8.68 -4.84 -17.93
C PHE A 44 -8.21 -5.95 -18.88
N HIS A 45 -9.01 -6.24 -19.90
CA HIS A 45 -8.63 -7.08 -21.03
C HIS A 45 -7.92 -6.21 -22.07
N THR A 46 -6.63 -6.44 -22.29
CA THR A 46 -5.83 -5.68 -23.27
C THR A 46 -6.13 -6.14 -24.69
N TYR A 47 -6.94 -5.37 -25.43
CA TYR A 47 -7.18 -5.59 -26.87
C TYR A 47 -6.20 -4.81 -27.76
N ALA A 48 -5.78 -3.61 -27.32
CA ALA A 48 -4.79 -2.77 -27.99
C ALA A 48 -4.12 -1.82 -26.97
N HIS A 49 -3.06 -1.13 -27.40
CA HIS A 49 -2.41 0.00 -26.72
C HIS A 49 -2.02 -0.21 -25.24
N GLY A 50 -1.63 -1.44 -24.89
CA GLY A 50 -1.04 -1.75 -23.58
C GLY A 50 -1.93 -1.55 -22.36
N VAL A 51 -3.23 -1.29 -22.51
CA VAL A 51 -4.15 -0.96 -21.40
C VAL A 51 -4.26 -2.13 -20.41
N ARG A 52 -3.82 -1.92 -19.18
CA ARG A 52 -3.77 -2.91 -18.08
C ARG A 52 -4.11 -2.27 -16.74
N GLY A 53 -4.56 -3.10 -15.80
CA GLY A 53 -4.85 -2.69 -14.43
C GLY A 53 -5.81 -3.65 -13.73
N THR A 54 -5.83 -3.63 -12.39
CA THR A 54 -6.77 -4.39 -11.54
C THR A 54 -7.78 -3.43 -10.92
N VAL A 55 -9.07 -3.70 -11.07
CA VAL A 55 -10.16 -2.75 -10.80
C VAL A 55 -10.92 -3.13 -9.53
N TYR A 56 -11.09 -2.15 -8.65
CA TYR A 56 -11.75 -2.26 -7.35
C TYR A 56 -12.83 -1.18 -7.18
N VAL A 57 -13.94 -1.54 -6.53
CA VAL A 57 -14.88 -0.56 -5.97
C VAL A 57 -14.38 -0.16 -4.59
N ALA A 58 -13.86 1.07 -4.47
CA ALA A 58 -13.30 1.58 -3.22
C ALA A 58 -14.40 2.10 -2.27
N ASN A 59 -15.41 2.76 -2.83
CA ASN A 59 -16.64 3.19 -2.15
C ASN A 59 -17.76 3.43 -3.20
N GLU A 60 -18.89 4.00 -2.78
CA GLU A 60 -20.09 4.24 -3.59
C GLU A 60 -19.87 5.13 -4.83
N ASN A 61 -18.88 6.04 -4.82
CA ASN A 61 -18.61 6.98 -5.92
C ASN A 61 -17.18 6.91 -6.46
N THR A 62 -16.35 5.98 -5.96
CA THR A 62 -14.93 5.90 -6.27
C THR A 62 -14.54 4.51 -6.79
N ILE A 63 -14.10 4.46 -8.05
CA ILE A 63 -13.42 3.30 -8.63
C ILE A 63 -11.91 3.47 -8.48
N PHE A 64 -11.23 2.42 -8.00
CA PHE A 64 -9.79 2.38 -7.87
C PHE A 64 -9.17 1.38 -8.85
N ILE A 65 -8.14 1.79 -9.59
CA ILE A 65 -7.39 0.93 -10.53
C ILE A 65 -5.94 0.82 -10.05
N LYS A 66 -5.54 -0.37 -9.63
CA LYS A 66 -4.17 -0.71 -9.24
C LYS A 66 -3.34 -1.11 -10.45
N ASP A 67 -2.05 -0.75 -10.42
CA ASP A 67 -1.04 -1.10 -11.43
C ASP A 67 -1.48 -0.70 -12.85
N PHE A 68 -2.03 0.51 -12.98
CA PHE A 68 -2.50 1.02 -14.26
C PHE A 68 -1.32 1.23 -15.23
N GLU A 69 -1.50 0.77 -16.47
CA GLU A 69 -0.52 0.92 -17.56
C GLU A 69 -1.29 1.16 -18.87
N TYR A 70 -0.76 2.08 -19.70
CA TYR A 70 -1.20 2.43 -21.06
C TYR A 70 0.08 2.76 -21.83
N ASP A 71 0.22 2.32 -23.09
CA ASP A 71 1.50 2.45 -23.80
C ASP A 71 1.73 3.80 -24.50
N GLY A 72 0.69 4.65 -24.58
CA GLY A 72 0.77 5.96 -25.23
C GLY A 72 0.71 5.94 -26.76
N GLN A 73 0.56 4.77 -27.39
CA GLN A 73 0.61 4.61 -28.84
C GLN A 73 -0.77 4.72 -29.53
N GLY A 74 -1.84 4.98 -28.78
CA GLY A 74 -3.16 5.34 -29.31
C GLY A 74 -3.24 6.84 -29.59
N PRO A 75 -4.10 7.28 -30.54
CA PRO A 75 -4.18 8.69 -30.94
C PRO A 75 -4.65 9.62 -29.81
N ASP A 76 -5.54 9.13 -28.94
CA ASP A 76 -6.05 9.81 -27.76
C ASP A 76 -6.38 8.77 -26.67
N ALA A 77 -6.55 9.21 -25.42
CA ALA A 77 -7.05 8.38 -24.32
C ALA A 77 -8.04 9.17 -23.44
N PHE A 78 -9.24 8.62 -23.27
CA PHE A 78 -10.33 9.23 -22.49
C PHE A 78 -10.85 8.27 -21.42
N PHE A 79 -11.18 8.80 -20.25
CA PHE A 79 -11.81 8.05 -19.16
C PHE A 79 -13.14 8.70 -18.79
N TRP A 80 -14.22 7.94 -18.93
CA TRP A 80 -15.57 8.39 -18.65
C TRP A 80 -16.13 7.60 -17.45
N GLY A 81 -16.96 8.25 -16.66
CA GLY A 81 -17.71 7.63 -15.57
C GLY A 81 -18.84 8.53 -15.13
N ASP A 82 -19.97 7.92 -14.80
CA ASP A 82 -21.21 8.58 -14.44
C ASP A 82 -21.88 7.83 -13.28
N ILE A 83 -22.73 8.52 -12.51
CA ILE A 83 -23.46 7.97 -11.37
C ILE A 83 -24.93 8.37 -11.51
N LEU A 84 -25.80 7.36 -11.66
CA LEU A 84 -27.25 7.54 -11.58
C LEU A 84 -27.63 8.03 -10.18
N ARG A 85 -27.97 9.32 -10.05
CA ARG A 85 -28.33 9.95 -8.78
C ARG A 85 -29.81 9.78 -8.45
N SER A 86 -30.12 9.82 -7.16
CA SER A 86 -31.46 10.20 -6.69
C SER A 86 -31.62 11.73 -6.79
N LEU A 87 -32.85 12.21 -7.03
CA LEU A 87 -33.17 13.59 -7.43
C LEU A 87 -32.99 14.67 -6.35
N HIS A 88 -32.24 14.41 -5.27
CA HIS A 88 -32.14 15.30 -4.11
C HIS A 88 -30.72 15.45 -3.53
N GLN A 89 -29.66 15.27 -4.35
CA GLN A 89 -28.27 15.41 -3.88
C GLN A 89 -27.33 16.05 -4.91
N THR A 90 -26.71 17.18 -4.55
CA THR A 90 -25.88 18.02 -5.42
C THR A 90 -24.42 17.58 -5.50
N ASP A 91 -23.87 16.98 -4.45
CA ASP A 91 -22.42 16.85 -4.25
C ASP A 91 -21.83 15.53 -4.78
N SER A 92 -22.63 14.69 -5.45
CA SER A 92 -22.26 13.33 -5.87
C SER A 92 -21.32 13.31 -7.08
N SER A 93 -20.07 13.76 -6.92
CA SER A 93 -19.02 13.60 -7.94
C SER A 93 -18.58 12.14 -8.07
N PHE A 94 -18.30 11.70 -9.30
CA PHE A 94 -17.61 10.44 -9.58
C PHE A 94 -16.10 10.65 -9.50
N HIS A 95 -15.39 9.70 -8.87
CA HIS A 95 -13.93 9.74 -8.76
C HIS A 95 -13.31 8.47 -9.34
N LEU A 96 -12.40 8.65 -10.30
CA LEU A 96 -11.55 7.58 -10.81
C LEU A 96 -10.14 7.75 -10.27
N LYS A 97 -9.70 6.82 -9.40
CA LYS A 97 -8.35 6.85 -8.83
C LYS A 97 -7.50 5.75 -9.43
N MET A 98 -6.38 6.13 -10.04
CA MET A 98 -5.38 5.19 -10.56
C MET A 98 -4.10 5.28 -9.73
N GLU A 99 -3.42 4.15 -9.52
CA GLU A 99 -2.01 4.11 -9.15
C GLU A 99 -1.21 3.49 -10.33
N PRO A 100 -0.32 4.24 -10.98
CA PRO A 100 0.42 3.75 -12.13
C PRO A 100 1.44 2.71 -11.71
N ARG A 101 1.68 1.71 -12.57
CA ARG A 101 2.70 0.70 -12.32
C ARG A 101 4.09 1.33 -12.38
N MET A 102 4.83 1.29 -11.26
CA MET A 102 6.27 1.61 -11.28
C MET A 102 7.01 0.60 -12.16
N LYS A 103 7.80 1.12 -13.10
CA LYS A 103 8.77 0.31 -13.87
C LYS A 103 10.03 0.15 -13.03
N SER A 104 10.54 -1.07 -12.97
CA SER A 104 11.75 -1.50 -12.24
C SER A 104 13.01 -1.18 -13.04
#